data_AF-A0A401IJE4-F1
#
_entry.id   AF-A0A401IJE4-F1
#
_cell.length_a   1.000
_cell.length_b   1.000
_cell.length_c   1.000
_cell.angle_alpha   90.00
_cell.angle_beta   90.00
_cell.angle_gamma   90.00
#
_symmetry.space_group_name_H-M   'P 1'
#
loop_
_entity.id
_entity.type
_entity.pdbx_description
1 polymer ?
#
loop_
_entity_poly.entity_id
_entity_poly.type
_entity_poly.pdbx_seq_one_letter_code
_entity_poly.pdbx_strand_id
1 'polypeptide(L)'
;MLLRVKTPREEFDAAEDKGYVYGEIRRTKILPTYIELGEETSYIQSNQDDPNTKYRIFRKCNVYLSETEEQLDRQEYIYKNINVTVIIYC
;
A
#
# COMPACT_ATOMS: atom_id res chain seq x y z
N MET A 1 10.20 -4.94 7.35
CA MET A 1 9.86 -3.50 7.22
C MET A 1 8.35 -3.37 7.09
N LEU A 2 7.75 -2.35 7.70
CA LEU A 2 6.31 -2.07 7.63
C LEU A 2 6.07 -0.76 6.89
N LEU A 3 5.16 -0.76 5.92
CA LEU A 3 4.76 0.43 5.15
C LEU A 3 3.26 0.68 5.31
N ARG A 4 2.88 1.95 5.44
CA ARG A 4 1.47 2.37 5.43
C ARG A 4 1.20 3.07 4.09
N VAL A 5 0.17 2.62 3.40
CA VAL A 5 -0.21 3.11 2.08
C VAL A 5 -1.66 3.57 2.17
N LYS A 6 -1.90 4.82 1.78
CA LYS A 6 -3.26 5.29 1.60
C LYS A 6 -3.75 4.84 0.23
N THR A 7 -4.85 4.11 0.19
CA THR A 7 -5.47 3.67 -1.06
C THR A 7 -6.82 4.35 -1.21
N PRO A 8 -7.28 4.65 -2.43
CA PRO A 8 -8.67 5.02 -2.64
C PRO A 8 -9.58 3.86 -2.23
N ARG A 9 -10.85 4.16 -1.95
CA ARG A 9 -11.80 3.18 -1.43
C ARG A 9 -12.02 2.01 -2.39
N GLU A 10 -12.04 2.29 -3.69
CA GLU A 10 -12.22 1.28 -4.74
C GLU A 10 -11.07 0.26 -4.71
N GLU A 11 -9.82 0.72 -4.66
CA GLU A 11 -8.64 -0.15 -4.53
C GLU A 11 -8.62 -0.90 -3.19
N PHE A 12 -9.09 -0.27 -2.11
CA PHE A 12 -9.16 -0.92 -0.80
C PHE A 12 -10.17 -2.08 -0.77
N ASP A 13 -11.36 -1.87 -1.34
CA ASP A 13 -12.40 -2.90 -1.43
C ASP A 13 -12.01 -4.00 -2.44
N ALA A 14 -11.26 -3.66 -3.50
CA ALA A 14 -10.73 -4.62 -4.48
C ALA A 14 -9.47 -5.37 -4.01
N ALA A 15 -8.84 -4.94 -2.90
CA ALA A 15 -7.63 -5.60 -2.39
C ALA A 15 -7.93 -7.06 -2.02
N GLU A 16 -7.10 -7.98 -2.49
CA GLU A 16 -7.21 -9.41 -2.23
C GLU A 16 -5.83 -10.09 -2.12
N ASP A 17 -5.82 -11.30 -1.57
CA ASP A 17 -4.62 -12.14 -1.49
C ASP A 17 -3.99 -12.32 -2.87
N LYS A 18 -2.69 -12.05 -2.98
CA LYS A 18 -1.90 -12.14 -4.23
C LYS A 18 -2.39 -11.21 -5.35
N GLY A 19 -3.29 -10.26 -5.02
CA GLY A 19 -3.73 -9.22 -5.92
C GLY A 19 -2.73 -8.07 -6.02
N TYR A 20 -3.22 -6.93 -6.48
CA TYR A 20 -2.45 -5.70 -6.50
C TYR A 20 -3.34 -4.52 -6.18
N VAL A 21 -2.72 -3.43 -5.73
CA VAL A 21 -3.40 -2.16 -5.49
C VAL A 21 -2.50 -0.99 -5.83
N TYR A 22 -3.13 0.11 -6.18
CA TYR A 22 -2.53 1.42 -6.32
C TYR A 22 -2.86 2.30 -5.12
N GLY A 23 -1.90 3.13 -4.74
CA GLY A 23 -2.09 4.07 -3.66
C GLY A 23 -0.95 5.06 -3.56
N GLU A 24 -0.90 5.75 -2.42
CA GLU A 24 0.08 6.78 -2.16
C GLU A 24 0.75 6.56 -0.80
N ILE A 25 2.07 6.71 -0.75
CA ILE A 25 2.82 6.77 0.50
C ILE A 25 3.12 8.24 0.80
N ARG A 26 2.67 8.70 1.97
CA ARG A 26 2.95 10.04 2.47
C ARG A 26 4.21 10.03 3.33
N ARG A 27 5.30 10.58 2.81
CA ARG A 27 6.53 10.89 3.57
C ARG A 27 6.74 12.41 3.57
N THR A 28 7.91 12.88 3.13
CA THR A 28 8.17 14.31 2.85
C THR A 28 7.38 14.82 1.64
N LYS A 29 7.10 13.93 0.69
CA LYS A 29 6.22 14.14 -0.46
C LYS A 29 5.26 12.97 -0.61
N ILE A 30 4.20 13.18 -1.38
CA ILE A 30 3.25 12.13 -1.77
C ILE A 30 3.89 11.35 -2.91
N LEU A 31 4.09 10.06 -2.71
CA LEU A 31 4.67 9.18 -3.71
C LEU A 31 3.62 8.19 -4.21
N PRO A 32 3.24 8.24 -5.49
CA PRO A 32 2.37 7.23 -6.09
C PRO A 32 3.07 5.88 -6.07
N THR A 33 2.31 4.85 -5.72
CA THR A 33 2.84 3.55 -5.35
C THR A 33 1.97 2.45 -5.93
N TYR A 34 2.61 1.48 -6.56
CA TYR A 34 2.01 0.22 -6.98
C TYR A 34 2.46 -0.88 -6.02
N ILE A 35 1.52 -1.71 -5.57
CA ILE A 35 1.79 -2.75 -4.59
C ILE A 35 1.26 -4.07 -5.13
N GLU A 36 2.14 -5.04 -5.24
CA GLU A 36 1.76 -6.44 -5.36
C GLU A 36 1.48 -6.96 -3.96
N LEU A 37 0.22 -7.26 -3.67
CA LEU A 37 -0.20 -7.80 -2.38
C LEU A 37 0.26 -9.25 -2.28
N GLY A 38 0.67 -9.64 -1.08
CA GLY A 38 0.94 -11.05 -0.77
C GLY A 38 -0.23 -11.65 -0.03
N GLU A 39 -0.01 -12.10 1.21
CA GLU A 39 -1.02 -12.76 2.03
C GLU A 39 -1.61 -11.80 3.06
N GLU A 40 -2.93 -11.66 3.07
CA GLU A 40 -3.68 -10.94 4.10
C GLU A 40 -3.51 -11.64 5.45
N THR A 41 -3.37 -10.82 6.49
CA THR A 41 -3.33 -11.30 7.87
C THR A 41 -4.28 -10.45 8.71
N SER A 42 -4.67 -10.97 9.86
CA SER A 42 -5.49 -10.21 10.80
C SER A 42 -4.77 -8.93 11.24
N TYR A 43 -5.41 -7.78 11.04
CA TYR A 43 -4.94 -6.50 11.56
C TYR A 43 -5.21 -6.42 13.06
N ILE A 44 -4.17 -6.15 13.85
CA ILE A 44 -4.32 -5.85 15.28
C ILE A 44 -4.41 -4.33 15.39
N GLN A 45 -5.62 -3.82 15.65
CA GLN A 45 -5.86 -2.40 15.86
C GLN A 45 -4.97 -1.87 16.99
N SER A 46 -4.29 -0.76 16.73
CA SER A 46 -3.55 -0.03 17.75
C SER A 46 -4.41 1.11 18.31
N ASN A 47 -4.16 1.48 19.56
CA ASN A 47 -4.86 2.60 20.22
C ASN A 47 -4.68 3.97 19.54
N GLN A 48 -3.81 4.07 18.54
CA GLN A 48 -3.55 5.28 17.76
C GLN A 48 -4.22 5.26 16.37
N ASP A 49 -4.93 4.19 16.03
CA ASP A 49 -5.65 4.09 14.76
C ASP A 49 -6.95 4.89 14.83
N ASP A 50 -7.30 5.56 13.72
CA ASP A 50 -8.54 6.33 13.65
C ASP A 50 -9.73 5.36 13.60
N PRO A 51 -10.73 5.51 14.48
CA PRO A 51 -11.87 4.60 14.51
C PRO A 51 -12.72 4.65 13.23
N ASN A 52 -12.59 5.69 12.40
CA ASN A 52 -13.32 5.83 11.14
C ASN A 52 -12.53 5.32 9.92
N THR A 53 -11.25 4.96 10.10
CA THR A 53 -10.40 4.45 9.02
C THR A 53 -10.41 2.92 9.03
N LYS A 54 -10.54 2.33 7.84
CA LYS A 54 -10.40 0.87 7.68
C LYS A 54 -8.96 0.54 7.37
N TYR A 55 -8.44 -0.49 8.04
CA TYR A 55 -7.07 -0.96 7.86
C TYR A 55 -7.09 -2.43 7.45
N ARG A 56 -6.28 -2.78 6.45
CA ARG A 56 -5.98 -4.17 6.07
C ARG A 56 -4.47 -4.34 5.99
N ILE A 57 -3.98 -5.51 6.37
CA ILE A 57 -2.54 -5.78 6.42
C ILE A 57 -2.20 -7.00 5.58
N PHE A 58 -1.19 -6.83 4.74
CA PHE A 58 -0.70 -7.85 3.84
C PHE A 58 0.79 -8.08 4.11
N ARG A 59 1.20 -9.34 4.07
CA ARG A 59 2.60 -9.78 4.22
C ARG A 59 3.14 -10.24 2.88
N LYS A 60 4.47 -10.25 2.76
CA LYS A 60 5.18 -10.67 1.54
C LYS A 60 4.82 -9.82 0.31
N CYS A 61 4.51 -8.55 0.52
CA CYS A 61 4.17 -7.63 -0.57
C CYS A 61 5.44 -7.11 -1.25
N ASN A 62 5.30 -6.76 -2.52
CA ASN A 62 6.30 -5.96 -3.23
C ASN A 62 5.73 -4.57 -3.46
N VAL A 63 6.52 -3.55 -3.17
CA VAL A 63 6.10 -2.15 -3.23
C VAL A 63 7.02 -1.41 -4.19
N TYR A 64 6.41 -0.76 -5.17
CA TYR A 64 7.07 -0.02 -6.23
C TYR A 64 6.66 1.44 -6.14
N LEU A 65 7.64 2.31 -5.95
CA LEU A 65 7.42 3.75 -5.77
C LEU A 65 7.87 4.48 -7.02
N SER A 66 7.02 5.41 -7.47
CA SER A 66 7.32 6.34 -8.55
C SER A 66 7.31 7.77 -8.03
N GLU A 67 7.95 8.69 -8.75
CA GLU A 67 7.94 10.11 -8.37
C GLU A 67 6.63 10.79 -8.76
N THR A 68 6.03 10.36 -9.87
CA THR A 68 4.77 10.89 -10.43
C THR A 68 3.85 9.76 -10.88
N GLU A 69 2.56 10.05 -11.04
CA GLU A 69 1.58 9.06 -11.53
C GLU A 69 1.88 8.64 -12.97
N GLU A 70 2.37 9.55 -13.81
CA GLU A 70 2.80 9.21 -15.18
C GLU A 70 3.96 8.20 -15.20
N GLN A 71 4.91 8.32 -14.28
CA GLN A 71 5.98 7.33 -14.14
C GLN A 71 5.42 5.99 -13.66
N LEU A 72 4.44 6.02 -12.75
CA LEU A 72 3.80 4.82 -12.23
C LEU A 72 3.09 4.04 -13.35
N ASP A 73 2.35 4.73 -14.21
CA ASP A 73 1.67 4.18 -15.39
C ASP A 73 2.66 3.53 -16.37
N ARG A 74 3.82 4.17 -16.57
CA ARG A 74 4.92 3.65 -17.39
C ARG A 74 5.76 2.57 -16.71
N GLN A 75 5.44 2.22 -15.45
CA GLN A 75 6.22 1.29 -14.63
C GLN A 75 7.67 1.75 -14.39
N GLU A 76 7.89 3.06 -14.38
CA GLU A 76 9.16 3.70 -14.05
C GLU A 76 9.23 3.91 -12.53
N TYR A 77 9.98 3.04 -11.85
CA TYR A 77 10.08 3.05 -10.40
C TYR A 77 11.40 3.63 -9.92
N ILE A 78 11.34 4.61 -9.03
CA ILE A 78 12.51 5.18 -8.35
C ILE A 78 12.99 4.32 -7.18
N TYR A 79 12.11 3.49 -6.61
CA TYR A 79 12.43 2.62 -5.50
C TYR A 79 11.56 1.36 -5.47
N LYS A 80 12.15 0.24 -5.03
CA LYS A 80 11.48 -1.05 -4.88
C LYS A 80 11.76 -1.64 -3.50
N ASN A 81 10.71 -2.04 -2.80
CA ASN A 81 10.81 -2.90 -1.61
C ASN A 81 10.20 -4.25 -1.91
N ILE A 82 10.91 -5.32 -1.60
CA ILE A 82 10.42 -6.69 -1.78
C ILE A 82 10.19 -7.35 -0.44
N ASN A 83 9.21 -8.27 -0.40
CA ASN A 83 8.90 -9.09 0.77
C ASN A 83 8.69 -8.26 2.06
N VAL A 84 7.90 -7.18 1.96
CA VAL A 84 7.58 -6.28 3.07
C VAL A 84 6.15 -6.46 3.55
N THR A 85 5.87 -5.95 4.74
CA THR A 85 4.51 -5.89 5.27
C THR A 85 3.91 -4.54 4.93
N VAL A 86 2.72 -4.55 4.33
CA VAL A 86 2.00 -3.34 3.92
C VAL A 86 0.68 -3.27 4.67
N ILE A 87 0.40 -2.11 5.27
CA ILE A 87 -0.92 -1.76 5.77
C ILE A 87 -1.53 -0.81 4.74
N ILE A 88 -2.62 -1.23 4.11
CA ILE A 88 -3.45 -0.34 3.30
C ILE A 88 -4.53 0.27 4.17
N TYR A 89 -4.87 1.53 3.91
CA TYR A 89 -5.94 2.22 4.62
C TYR A 89 -6.66 3.22 3.71
N CYS A 90 -7.96 3.39 3.96
CA CYS A 90 -8.84 4.33 3.27
C CYS A 90 -9.57 5.23 4.27
#